data_AF-A0A4Y8CCF3-F1
#
_entry.id   AF-A0A4Y8CCF3-F1
#
_cell.length_a   1.000
_cell.length_b   1.000
_cell.length_c   1.000
_cell.angle_alpha   90.00
_cell.angle_beta   90.00
_cell.angle_gamma   90.00
#
_symmetry.space_group_name_H-M   'P 1'
#
loop_
_entity.id
_entity.type
_entity.pdbx_description
1 polymer ?
#
loop_
_entity_poly.entity_id
_entity_poly.type
_entity_poly.pdbx_seq_one_letter_code
_entity_poly.pdbx_strand_id
1 'polypeptide(L)'
;TAIIALRLEQEELKKLFEELVAYGICDVKIFSFTRNEARDISIEDLLARKPKDLDDSAVAAFLKDKVVLVSGAGGTIGSELCKQCIKFGAKHLIMVDHSEYNLYKINDDLNLYKEKITPILLSILDKQSLDEVLKTYKPELILHAAAYKHVPLCEQNPHSAVINNILGTKILCDSAKENKVAKFVMISTDKAVRPTNIMGCTKRVCELYTLSMSDENFEVACVRFGNVLGS
;
A
#
# COMPACT_ATOMS: atom_id res chain seq x y z
N THR A 1 -36.20 7.39 -5.45
CA THR A 1 -34.85 7.54 -6.02
C THR A 1 -34.48 9.00 -6.03
N ALA A 2 -33.27 9.36 -5.59
CA ALA A 2 -32.70 10.70 -5.70
C ALA A 2 -31.41 10.66 -6.52
N ILE A 3 -31.19 11.67 -7.36
CA ILE A 3 -29.95 11.82 -8.14
C ILE A 3 -29.27 13.12 -7.70
N ILE A 4 -28.10 12.99 -7.08
CA ILE A 4 -27.25 14.10 -6.68
C ILE A 4 -26.40 14.48 -7.89
N ALA A 5 -26.80 15.56 -8.57
CA ALA A 5 -26.06 16.18 -9.67
C ALA A 5 -25.29 17.44 -9.22
N LEU A 6 -25.07 17.58 -7.91
CA LEU A 6 -24.29 18.67 -7.33
C LEU A 6 -22.88 18.22 -7.01
N ARG A 7 -21.92 19.12 -7.19
CA ARG A 7 -20.53 18.91 -6.76
C ARG A 7 -20.43 19.28 -5.28
N LEU A 8 -20.71 18.31 -4.41
CA LEU A 8 -20.71 18.49 -2.96
C LEU A 8 -19.36 18.11 -2.34
N GLU A 9 -19.00 18.79 -1.27
CA GLU A 9 -17.93 18.34 -0.38
C GLU A 9 -18.38 17.10 0.41
N GLN A 10 -17.42 16.32 0.92
CA GLN A 10 -17.72 15.01 1.51
C GLN A 10 -18.70 15.09 2.69
N GLU A 11 -18.52 16.08 3.56
CA GLU A 11 -19.34 16.28 4.76
C GLU A 11 -20.77 16.68 4.38
N GLU A 12 -20.93 17.50 3.34
CA GLU A 12 -22.21 17.90 2.78
C GLU A 12 -22.90 16.73 2.07
N LEU A 13 -22.16 15.94 1.30
CA LEU A 13 -22.67 14.75 0.63
C LEU A 13 -23.17 13.71 1.63
N LYS A 14 -22.40 13.48 2.70
CA LYS A 14 -22.79 12.56 3.78
C LYS A 14 -24.05 13.05 4.50
N LYS A 15 -24.09 14.34 4.87
CA LYS A 15 -25.27 14.94 5.52
C LYS A 15 -26.51 14.85 4.63
N LEU A 16 -26.37 15.15 3.34
CA LEU A 16 -27.47 15.05 2.38
C LEU A 16 -27.93 13.60 2.20
N PHE A 17 -27.00 12.64 2.13
CA PHE A 17 -27.33 11.22 2.06
C PHE A 17 -28.11 10.75 3.29
N GLU A 18 -27.63 11.08 4.50
CA GLU A 18 -28.33 10.76 5.76
C GLU A 18 -29.72 11.39 5.83
N GLU A 19 -29.86 12.63 5.38
CA GLU A 19 -31.14 13.33 5.30
C GLU A 19 -32.11 12.66 4.31
N LEU A 20 -31.64 12.30 3.10
CA LEU A 20 -32.44 11.59 2.11
C LEU A 20 -32.91 10.22 2.63
N VAL A 21 -32.03 9.47 3.30
CA VAL A 21 -32.37 8.19 3.92
C VAL A 21 -33.38 8.38 5.06
N ALA A 22 -33.25 9.42 5.87
CA ALA A 22 -34.21 9.75 6.92
C ALA A 22 -35.62 10.06 6.37
N TYR A 23 -35.71 10.61 5.16
CA TYR A 23 -36.96 10.80 4.42
C TYR A 23 -37.46 9.53 3.69
N GLY A 24 -36.81 8.38 3.89
CA GLY A 24 -37.18 7.11 3.26
C GLY A 24 -36.69 6.93 1.82
N ILE A 25 -35.79 7.81 1.35
CA ILE A 25 -35.20 7.72 0.01
C ILE A 25 -33.90 6.92 0.09
N CYS A 26 -33.99 5.61 -0.11
CA CYS A 26 -32.83 4.71 0.00
C CYS A 26 -32.06 4.52 -1.32
N ASP A 27 -32.69 4.76 -2.46
CA ASP A 27 -32.05 4.67 -3.78
C ASP A 27 -31.47 6.05 -4.16
N VAL A 28 -30.19 6.27 -3.82
CA VAL A 28 -29.47 7.53 -4.06
C VAL A 28 -28.33 7.31 -5.04
N LYS A 29 -28.29 8.13 -6.09
CA LYS A 29 -27.28 8.06 -7.16
C LYS A 29 -26.49 9.35 -7.24
N ILE A 30 -25.22 9.27 -7.62
CA ILE A 30 -24.37 10.42 -7.96
C ILE A 30 -24.20 10.49 -9.47
N PHE A 31 -24.38 11.68 -10.03
CA PHE A 31 -24.12 11.93 -11.44
C PHE A 31 -22.65 12.27 -11.68
N SER A 32 -21.99 11.48 -12.54
CA SER A 32 -20.64 11.77 -13.00
C SER A 32 -20.69 12.64 -14.26
N PHE A 33 -20.29 13.91 -14.14
CA PHE A 33 -20.20 14.81 -15.30
C PHE A 33 -19.14 14.39 -16.32
N THR A 34 -18.09 13.66 -15.90
CA THR A 34 -17.04 13.17 -16.80
C THR A 34 -17.47 11.95 -17.60
N ARG A 35 -18.30 11.06 -17.03
CA ARG A 35 -18.81 9.85 -17.71
C ARG A 35 -20.21 10.03 -18.27
N ASN A 36 -20.86 11.15 -17.97
CA ASN A 36 -22.23 11.46 -18.35
C ASN A 36 -23.24 10.36 -17.95
N GLU A 37 -23.05 9.79 -16.76
CA GLU A 37 -23.87 8.69 -16.24
C GLU A 37 -24.17 8.88 -14.74
N ALA A 38 -25.32 8.39 -14.29
CA ALA A 38 -25.65 8.28 -12.88
C ALA A 38 -25.27 6.89 -12.37
N ARG A 39 -24.53 6.82 -11.27
CA ARG A 39 -24.21 5.56 -10.59
C ARG A 39 -24.66 5.60 -9.13
N ASP A 40 -24.89 4.45 -8.55
CA ASP A 40 -25.25 4.37 -7.13
C ASP A 40 -24.14 4.96 -6.26
N ILE A 41 -24.53 5.68 -5.21
CA ILE A 41 -23.59 6.23 -4.25
C ILE A 41 -22.89 5.08 -3.52
N SER A 42 -21.57 5.12 -3.47
CA SER A 42 -20.79 4.08 -2.81
C SER A 42 -20.38 4.51 -1.40
N ILE A 43 -20.03 3.55 -0.55
CA ILE A 43 -19.53 3.83 0.81
C ILE A 43 -18.22 4.63 0.72
N GLU A 44 -17.43 4.40 -0.33
CA GLU A 44 -16.21 5.13 -0.61
C GLU A 44 -16.49 6.61 -0.90
N ASP A 45 -17.56 6.95 -1.63
CA ASP A 45 -17.91 8.36 -1.88
C ASP A 45 -18.23 9.12 -0.57
N LEU A 46 -18.78 8.41 0.40
CA LEU A 46 -19.18 8.95 1.70
C LEU A 46 -18.00 9.03 2.69
N LEU A 47 -17.03 8.12 2.59
CA LEU A 47 -15.94 7.96 3.58
C LEU A 47 -14.55 8.34 3.05
N ALA A 48 -14.37 8.53 1.73
CA ALA A 48 -13.08 8.89 1.15
C ALA A 48 -12.60 10.24 1.67
N ARG A 49 -11.44 10.23 2.34
CA ARG A 49 -10.73 11.46 2.68
C ARG A 49 -10.40 12.18 1.37
N LYS A 50 -10.79 13.45 1.24
CA LYS A 50 -10.29 14.38 0.22
C LYS A 50 -9.17 15.25 0.82
N PRO A 51 -7.94 14.72 1.02
CA PRO A 51 -6.84 15.52 1.55
C PRO A 51 -6.57 16.71 0.63
N LYS A 52 -6.50 17.90 1.22
CA LYS A 52 -6.25 19.16 0.49
C LYS A 52 -4.76 19.36 0.16
N ASP A 53 -3.91 18.50 0.70
CA ASP A 53 -2.46 18.56 0.73
C ASP A 53 -1.79 17.48 -0.15
N LEU A 54 -2.51 16.92 -1.12
CA LEU A 54 -1.88 16.05 -2.13
C LEU A 54 -0.98 16.88 -3.04
N ASP A 55 0.31 16.57 -3.01
CA ASP A 55 1.33 17.20 -3.85
C ASP A 55 1.90 16.19 -4.85
N ASP A 56 1.23 16.08 -6.00
CA ASP A 56 1.64 15.23 -7.12
C ASP A 56 3.05 15.58 -7.62
N SER A 57 3.48 16.84 -7.51
CA SER A 57 4.79 17.30 -7.97
C SER A 57 5.93 16.84 -7.06
N ALA A 58 5.70 16.86 -5.75
CA ALA A 58 6.65 16.33 -4.77
C ALA A 58 6.82 14.82 -4.90
N VAL A 59 5.72 14.08 -5.10
CA VAL A 59 5.77 12.61 -5.29
C VAL A 59 6.47 12.26 -6.61
N ALA A 60 6.21 12.99 -7.69
CA ALA A 60 6.93 12.85 -8.95
C ALA A 60 8.43 13.09 -8.75
N ALA A 61 8.83 14.20 -8.13
CA ALA A 61 10.25 14.48 -7.84
C ALA A 61 10.90 13.38 -6.99
N PHE A 62 10.14 12.76 -6.08
CA PHE A 62 10.62 11.68 -5.24
C PHE A 62 10.82 10.36 -5.99
N LEU A 63 9.98 10.02 -6.97
CA LEU A 63 9.99 8.71 -7.65
C LEU A 63 10.62 8.73 -9.04
N LYS A 64 10.73 9.91 -9.66
CA LYS A 64 11.19 10.08 -11.04
C LYS A 64 12.52 9.38 -11.29
N ASP A 65 12.53 8.55 -12.33
CA ASP A 65 13.67 7.81 -12.88
C ASP A 65 14.40 6.86 -11.90
N LYS A 66 13.81 6.60 -10.73
CA LYS A 66 14.34 5.64 -9.76
C LYS A 66 13.99 4.20 -10.13
N VAL A 67 14.86 3.29 -9.73
CA VAL A 67 14.51 1.88 -9.60
C VAL A 67 13.85 1.66 -8.25
N VAL A 68 12.60 1.20 -8.24
CA VAL A 68 11.79 1.01 -7.04
C VAL A 68 11.40 -0.45 -6.90
N LEU A 69 11.56 -1.02 -5.71
CA LEU A 69 11.02 -2.35 -5.39
C LEU A 69 9.86 -2.20 -4.42
N VAL A 70 8.76 -2.88 -4.72
CA VAL A 70 7.59 -2.99 -3.83
C VAL A 70 7.46 -4.45 -3.40
N SER A 71 7.50 -4.70 -2.09
CA SER A 71 7.19 -6.04 -1.55
C SER A 71 5.71 -6.13 -1.17
N GLY A 72 5.08 -7.29 -1.39
CA GLY A 72 3.63 -7.43 -1.25
C GLY A 72 2.91 -6.67 -2.36
N ALA A 73 3.53 -6.62 -3.55
CA ALA A 73 3.16 -5.77 -4.68
C ALA A 73 1.74 -6.03 -5.19
N GLY A 74 1.20 -7.25 -5.02
CA GLY A 74 -0.15 -7.57 -5.44
C GLY A 74 -1.21 -7.41 -4.34
N GLY A 75 -0.82 -7.08 -3.11
CA GLY A 75 -1.75 -6.79 -2.02
C GLY A 75 -2.49 -5.46 -2.19
N THR A 76 -3.51 -5.18 -1.36
CA THR A 76 -4.32 -3.95 -1.48
C THR A 76 -3.49 -2.67 -1.49
N ILE A 77 -2.52 -2.56 -0.57
CA ILE A 77 -1.65 -1.38 -0.49
C ILE A 77 -0.54 -1.44 -1.54
N GLY A 78 0.10 -2.61 -1.68
CA GLY A 78 1.22 -2.77 -2.61
C GLY A 78 0.84 -2.52 -4.07
N SER A 79 -0.37 -2.93 -4.49
CA SER A 79 -0.84 -2.73 -5.86
C SER A 79 -1.08 -1.26 -6.18
N GLU A 80 -1.62 -0.50 -5.23
CA GLU A 80 -1.78 0.95 -5.37
C GLU A 80 -0.41 1.66 -5.37
N LEU A 81 0.53 1.23 -4.53
CA LEU A 81 1.91 1.74 -4.57
C LEU A 81 2.56 1.48 -5.93
N CYS A 82 2.39 0.29 -6.50
CA CYS A 82 2.89 -0.04 -7.84
C CYS A 82 2.32 0.90 -8.92
N LYS A 83 1.00 1.11 -8.90
CA LYS A 83 0.30 2.03 -9.82
C LYS A 83 0.84 3.46 -9.68
N GLN A 84 1.06 3.93 -8.46
CA GLN A 84 1.61 5.26 -8.21
C GLN A 84 3.08 5.38 -8.62
N CYS A 85 3.92 4.35 -8.41
CA CYS A 85 5.29 4.34 -8.91
C CYS A 85 5.33 4.56 -10.42
N ILE A 86 4.44 3.92 -11.18
CA ILE A 86 4.32 4.13 -12.63
C ILE A 86 3.79 5.53 -12.95
N LYS A 87 2.69 5.97 -12.31
CA LYS A 87 2.08 7.29 -12.52
C LYS A 87 3.10 8.42 -12.32
N PHE A 88 3.93 8.30 -11.29
CA PHE A 88 4.90 9.33 -10.88
C PHE A 88 6.31 9.13 -11.47
N GLY A 89 6.45 8.23 -12.44
CA GLY A 89 7.61 8.20 -13.33
C GLY A 89 8.81 7.41 -12.84
N ALA A 90 8.63 6.37 -12.02
CA ALA A 90 9.69 5.40 -11.74
C ALA A 90 10.26 4.83 -13.05
N LYS A 91 11.59 4.68 -13.13
CA LYS A 91 12.27 4.12 -14.30
C LYS A 91 11.99 2.63 -14.45
N HIS A 92 12.07 1.92 -13.33
CA HIS A 92 11.86 0.47 -13.26
C HIS A 92 11.21 0.09 -11.94
N LEU A 93 10.22 -0.77 -11.99
CA LEU A 93 9.45 -1.24 -10.85
C LEU A 93 9.60 -2.76 -10.68
N ILE A 94 10.22 -3.18 -9.59
CA ILE A 94 10.31 -4.60 -9.20
C ILE A 94 9.14 -4.91 -8.27
N MET A 95 8.28 -5.85 -8.69
CA MET A 95 7.09 -6.25 -7.95
C MET A 95 7.36 -7.60 -7.29
N VAL A 96 7.64 -7.61 -5.99
CA VAL A 96 7.87 -8.85 -5.23
C VAL A 96 6.59 -9.25 -4.50
N ASP A 97 6.08 -10.44 -4.76
CA ASP A 97 4.96 -11.02 -4.01
C ASP A 97 5.09 -12.55 -4.01
N HIS A 98 4.63 -13.20 -2.94
CA HIS A 98 4.62 -14.66 -2.84
C HIS A 98 3.32 -15.29 -3.35
N SER A 99 2.27 -14.49 -3.51
CA SER A 99 0.99 -14.94 -4.03
C SER A 99 0.99 -14.80 -5.54
N GLU A 100 1.02 -15.93 -6.24
CA GLU A 100 1.03 -15.99 -7.71
C GLU A 100 -0.15 -15.22 -8.31
N TYR A 101 -1.36 -15.42 -7.79
CA TYR A 101 -2.55 -14.71 -8.29
C TYR A 101 -2.45 -13.20 -8.12
N ASN A 102 -2.04 -12.73 -6.93
CA ASN A 102 -1.93 -11.30 -6.67
C ASN A 102 -0.86 -10.66 -7.56
N LEU A 103 0.28 -11.34 -7.73
CA LEU A 103 1.36 -10.88 -8.61
C LEU A 103 0.92 -10.85 -10.08
N TYR A 104 0.25 -11.91 -10.54
CA TYR A 104 -0.34 -11.96 -11.88
C TYR A 104 -1.30 -10.79 -12.09
N LYS A 105 -2.21 -10.54 -11.14
CA LYS A 105 -3.24 -9.51 -11.27
C LYS A 105 -2.64 -8.11 -11.37
N ILE A 106 -1.67 -7.77 -10.52
CA ILE A 106 -1.02 -6.44 -10.60
C ILE A 106 -0.16 -6.29 -11.84
N ASN A 107 0.48 -7.37 -12.30
CA ASN A 107 1.23 -7.37 -13.54
C ASN A 107 0.33 -7.15 -14.76
N ASP A 108 -0.84 -7.78 -14.78
CA ASP A 108 -1.87 -7.60 -15.81
C ASP A 108 -2.48 -6.18 -15.78
N ASP A 109 -2.80 -5.66 -14.58
CA ASP A 109 -3.27 -4.28 -14.37
C ASP A 109 -2.29 -3.24 -14.96
N LEU A 110 -0.98 -3.54 -14.94
CA LEU A 110 0.09 -2.67 -15.42
C LEU A 110 0.66 -3.10 -16.79
N ASN A 111 -0.05 -3.94 -17.55
CA ASN A 111 0.45 -4.51 -18.80
C ASN A 111 0.81 -3.44 -19.88
N LEU A 112 0.18 -2.26 -19.83
CA LEU A 112 0.55 -1.13 -20.69
C LEU A 112 1.97 -0.59 -20.45
N TYR A 113 2.58 -0.94 -19.31
CA TYR A 113 3.90 -0.51 -18.85
C TYR A 113 4.83 -1.71 -18.62
N LYS A 114 4.56 -2.84 -19.28
CA LYS A 114 5.25 -4.12 -19.08
C LYS A 114 6.78 -4.03 -19.25
N GLU A 115 7.26 -3.07 -20.03
CA GLU A 115 8.68 -2.81 -20.27
C GLU A 115 9.40 -2.17 -19.08
N LYS A 116 8.65 -1.61 -18.12
CA LYS A 116 9.19 -0.95 -16.91
C LYS A 116 8.94 -1.74 -15.64
N ILE A 117 8.23 -2.87 -15.72
CA ILE A 117 7.89 -3.67 -14.55
C ILE A 117 8.57 -5.05 -14.63
N THR A 118 8.88 -5.62 -13.47
CA THR A 118 9.34 -7.00 -13.39
C THR A 118 8.60 -7.72 -12.27
N PRO A 119 7.72 -8.68 -12.59
CA PRO A 119 7.09 -9.52 -11.59
C PRO A 119 8.08 -10.55 -11.05
N ILE A 120 8.30 -10.56 -9.74
CA ILE A 120 9.17 -11.48 -9.03
C ILE A 120 8.31 -12.30 -8.05
N LEU A 121 8.04 -13.55 -8.40
CA LEU A 121 7.30 -14.49 -7.56
C LEU A 121 8.24 -15.02 -6.46
N LEU A 122 8.22 -14.38 -5.29
CA LEU A 122 9.17 -14.65 -4.22
C LEU A 122 8.62 -14.29 -2.84
N SER A 123 8.86 -15.15 -1.86
CA SER A 123 8.73 -14.81 -0.45
C SER A 123 9.96 -14.07 0.03
N ILE A 124 9.77 -12.93 0.70
CA ILE A 124 10.87 -12.15 1.31
C ILE A 124 11.61 -12.89 2.43
N LEU A 125 11.11 -14.06 2.86
CA LEU A 125 11.78 -14.94 3.82
C LEU A 125 12.95 -15.71 3.19
N ASP A 126 12.98 -15.85 1.87
CA ASP A 126 14.11 -16.45 1.15
C ASP A 126 15.19 -15.38 0.93
N LYS A 127 16.09 -15.26 1.90
CA LYS A 127 17.19 -14.27 1.87
C LYS A 127 18.07 -14.42 0.64
N GLN A 128 18.38 -15.65 0.23
CA GLN A 128 19.34 -15.88 -0.85
C GLN A 128 18.79 -15.34 -2.17
N SER A 129 17.58 -15.76 -2.54
CA SER A 129 16.91 -15.29 -3.75
C SER A 129 16.63 -13.78 -3.70
N LEU A 130 16.29 -13.25 -2.51
CA LEU A 130 16.07 -11.81 -2.33
C LEU A 130 17.36 -11.01 -2.55
N ASP A 131 18.49 -11.46 -2.01
CA ASP A 131 19.79 -10.83 -2.23
C ASP A 131 20.17 -10.83 -3.72
N GLU A 132 19.89 -11.91 -4.45
CA GLU A 132 20.12 -11.99 -5.89
C GLU A 132 19.27 -10.97 -6.66
N VAL A 133 17.98 -10.82 -6.29
CA VAL A 133 17.09 -9.80 -6.86
C VAL A 133 17.65 -8.40 -6.59
N LEU A 134 18.03 -8.08 -5.34
CA LEU A 134 18.56 -6.75 -5.00
C LEU A 134 19.88 -6.45 -5.72
N LYS A 135 20.79 -7.42 -5.85
CA LYS A 135 22.05 -7.26 -6.59
C LYS A 135 21.84 -7.05 -8.09
N THR A 136 20.85 -7.74 -8.65
CA THR A 136 20.54 -7.68 -10.09
C THR A 136 19.92 -6.33 -10.46
N TYR A 137 18.88 -5.92 -9.73
CA TYR A 137 18.11 -4.73 -10.10
C TYR A 137 18.57 -3.44 -9.41
N LYS A 138 19.27 -3.55 -8.27
CA LYS A 138 19.83 -2.42 -7.50
C LYS A 138 18.81 -1.30 -7.23
N PRO A 139 17.68 -1.60 -6.55
CA PRO A 139 16.68 -0.58 -6.26
C PRO A 139 17.25 0.53 -5.37
N GLU A 140 16.87 1.76 -5.65
CA GLU A 140 17.22 2.94 -4.86
C GLU A 140 16.24 3.15 -3.71
N LEU A 141 15.01 2.65 -3.88
CA LEU A 141 13.90 2.75 -2.94
C LEU A 141 13.21 1.40 -2.79
N ILE A 142 12.97 0.99 -1.54
CA ILE A 142 12.07 -0.12 -1.21
C ILE A 142 10.82 0.43 -0.51
N LEU A 143 9.65 0.04 -1.02
CA LEU A 143 8.35 0.24 -0.39
C LEU A 143 7.85 -1.10 0.16
N HIS A 144 7.91 -1.28 1.47
CA HIS A 144 7.60 -2.54 2.12
C HIS A 144 6.14 -2.61 2.58
N ALA A 145 5.29 -3.32 1.81
CA ALA A 145 3.87 -3.55 2.10
C ALA A 145 3.51 -5.03 2.34
N ALA A 146 4.48 -5.96 2.36
CA ALA A 146 4.24 -7.38 2.63
C ALA A 146 4.07 -7.64 4.13
N ALA A 147 2.88 -8.10 4.56
CA ALA A 147 2.62 -8.56 5.92
C ALA A 147 1.30 -9.33 6.00
N TYR A 148 1.14 -10.16 7.03
CA TYR A 148 -0.17 -10.64 7.46
C TYR A 148 -0.85 -9.61 8.34
N LYS A 149 -2.10 -9.27 8.01
CA LYS A 149 -2.87 -8.20 8.65
C LYS A 149 -4.16 -8.65 9.36
N HIS A 150 -4.64 -9.87 9.11
CA HIS A 150 -5.90 -10.35 9.69
C HIS A 150 -5.70 -10.74 11.15
N VAL A 151 -6.19 -9.90 12.07
CA VAL A 151 -6.06 -10.11 13.52
C VAL A 151 -6.48 -11.52 13.94
N PRO A 152 -7.68 -12.05 13.60
CA PRO A 152 -8.07 -13.38 14.03
C PRO A 152 -7.12 -14.49 13.57
N LEU A 153 -6.66 -14.43 12.31
CA LEU A 153 -5.72 -15.41 11.76
C LEU A 153 -4.36 -15.33 12.44
N CYS A 154 -3.89 -14.12 12.76
CA CYS A 154 -2.62 -13.93 13.48
C CYS A 154 -2.70 -14.37 14.95
N GLU A 155 -3.86 -14.24 15.61
CA GLU A 155 -4.08 -14.80 16.96
C GLU A 155 -4.06 -16.32 16.93
N GLN A 156 -4.64 -16.94 15.90
CA GLN A 156 -4.63 -18.39 15.71
C GLN A 156 -3.27 -18.93 15.25
N ASN A 157 -2.48 -18.11 14.55
CA ASN A 157 -1.19 -18.49 13.95
C ASN A 157 -0.08 -17.51 14.38
N PRO A 158 0.20 -17.37 15.69
CA PRO A 158 1.09 -16.32 16.20
C PRO A 158 2.53 -16.51 15.72
N HIS A 159 3.00 -17.76 15.65
CA HIS A 159 4.32 -18.07 15.11
C HIS A 159 4.45 -17.62 13.65
N SER A 160 3.46 -17.93 12.80
CA SER A 160 3.46 -17.51 11.40
C SER A 160 3.40 -15.98 11.26
N ALA A 161 2.68 -15.29 12.15
CA ALA A 161 2.68 -13.83 12.20
C ALA A 161 4.07 -13.26 12.55
N VAL A 162 4.76 -13.85 13.54
CA VAL A 162 6.14 -13.48 13.91
C VAL A 162 7.09 -13.71 12.74
N ILE A 163 7.07 -14.89 12.13
CA ILE A 163 7.95 -15.23 11.00
C ILE A 163 7.68 -14.31 9.82
N ASN A 164 6.44 -14.25 9.34
CA ASN A 164 6.13 -13.48 8.13
C ASN A 164 6.34 -11.98 8.32
N ASN A 165 5.91 -11.41 9.46
CA ASN A 165 5.99 -9.98 9.67
C ASN A 165 7.39 -9.58 10.17
N ILE A 166 7.84 -10.12 11.31
CA ILE A 166 9.11 -9.67 11.94
C ILE A 166 10.30 -10.21 11.15
N LEU A 167 10.39 -11.53 10.97
CA LEU A 167 11.57 -12.12 10.29
C LEU A 167 11.61 -11.73 8.82
N GLY A 168 10.46 -11.68 8.14
CA GLY A 168 10.36 -11.15 6.77
C GLY A 168 10.83 -9.69 6.66
N THR A 169 10.37 -8.82 7.56
CA THR A 169 10.85 -7.42 7.61
C THR A 169 12.35 -7.35 7.87
N LYS A 170 12.86 -8.15 8.83
CA LYS A 170 14.28 -8.21 9.15
C LYS A 170 15.12 -8.58 7.93
N ILE A 171 14.78 -9.70 7.27
CA ILE A 171 15.52 -10.19 6.10
C ILE A 171 15.53 -9.14 4.98
N LEU A 172 14.37 -8.56 4.66
CA LEU A 172 14.27 -7.55 3.62
C LEU A 172 15.03 -6.26 3.98
N CYS A 173 14.93 -5.80 5.23
CA CYS A 173 15.63 -4.59 5.70
C CYS A 173 17.15 -4.79 5.75
N ASP A 174 17.62 -5.95 6.22
CA ASP A 174 19.04 -6.29 6.26
C ASP A 174 19.60 -6.37 4.84
N SER A 175 18.93 -7.10 3.95
CA SER A 175 19.29 -7.22 2.54
C SER A 175 19.30 -5.86 1.84
N ALA A 176 18.33 -4.98 2.11
CA ALA A 176 18.29 -3.63 1.58
C ALA A 176 19.54 -2.81 1.98
N LYS A 177 19.90 -2.84 3.26
CA LYS A 177 21.06 -2.11 3.79
C LYS A 177 22.38 -2.70 3.30
N GLU A 178 22.50 -4.02 3.28
CA GLU A 178 23.66 -4.75 2.74
C GLU A 178 23.91 -4.40 1.26
N ASN A 179 22.83 -4.32 0.48
CA ASN A 179 22.86 -4.01 -0.96
C ASN A 179 22.76 -2.51 -1.29
N LYS A 180 22.97 -1.63 -0.31
CA LYS A 180 23.10 -0.17 -0.51
C LYS A 180 21.86 0.50 -1.12
N VAL A 181 20.67 -0.01 -0.81
CA VAL A 181 19.42 0.71 -1.07
C VAL A 181 19.48 2.03 -0.30
N ALA A 182 19.15 3.15 -0.93
CA ALA A 182 19.27 4.47 -0.27
C ALA A 182 18.13 4.71 0.73
N LYS A 183 16.91 4.27 0.39
CA LYS A 183 15.71 4.54 1.20
C LYS A 183 14.80 3.35 1.35
N PHE A 184 14.27 3.17 2.56
CA PHE A 184 13.33 2.11 2.92
C PHE A 184 12.10 2.69 3.59
N VAL A 185 10.92 2.49 3.00
CA VAL A 185 9.66 2.94 3.59
C VAL A 185 8.83 1.72 3.94
N MET A 186 8.53 1.54 5.23
CA MET A 186 7.65 0.48 5.70
C MET A 186 6.22 0.99 5.92
N ILE A 187 5.26 0.24 5.39
CA ILE A 187 3.85 0.40 5.73
C ILE A 187 3.59 -0.20 7.11
N SER A 188 3.08 0.65 8.01
CA SER A 188 2.62 0.28 9.34
C SER A 188 1.13 0.59 9.49
N THR A 189 0.60 0.44 10.70
CA THR A 189 -0.83 0.50 10.98
C THR A 189 -1.08 1.15 12.33
N ASP A 190 -2.25 1.76 12.48
CA ASP A 190 -2.78 2.22 13.78
C ASP A 190 -2.73 1.15 14.88
N LYS A 191 -2.87 -0.14 14.51
CA LYS A 191 -2.85 -1.27 15.46
C LYS A 191 -1.48 -1.53 16.08
N ALA A 192 -0.42 -0.88 15.60
CA ALA A 192 0.90 -0.91 16.21
C ALA A 192 1.02 0.05 17.41
N VAL A 193 0.06 0.96 17.62
CA VAL A 193 0.05 1.90 18.75
C VAL A 193 -0.63 1.25 19.96
N ARG A 194 0.13 1.02 21.04
CA ARG A 194 -0.35 0.30 22.24
C ARG A 194 -1.10 -1.00 21.87
N PRO A 195 -0.40 -1.94 21.19
CA PRO A 195 -1.03 -3.08 20.55
C PRO A 195 -1.71 -3.99 21.59
N THR A 196 -2.93 -4.42 21.28
CA THR A 196 -3.73 -5.36 22.08
C THR A 196 -3.91 -6.72 21.38
N ASN A 197 -3.18 -6.95 20.30
CA ASN A 197 -3.20 -8.18 19.50
C ASN A 197 -1.80 -8.47 18.93
N ILE A 198 -1.56 -9.74 18.59
CA ILE A 198 -0.29 -10.26 18.04
C ILE A 198 0.06 -9.53 16.74
N MET A 199 -0.90 -9.37 15.82
CA MET A 199 -0.66 -8.71 14.54
C MET A 199 -0.09 -7.30 14.73
N GLY A 200 -0.77 -6.46 15.52
CA GLY A 200 -0.32 -5.11 15.84
C GLY A 200 1.04 -5.08 16.56
N CYS A 201 1.26 -6.01 17.49
CA CYS A 201 2.52 -6.13 18.21
C CYS A 201 3.69 -6.49 17.26
N THR A 202 3.50 -7.43 16.33
CA THR A 202 4.52 -7.76 15.33
C THR A 202 4.88 -6.55 14.46
N LYS A 203 3.89 -5.75 14.02
CA LYS A 203 4.15 -4.50 13.28
C LYS A 203 4.87 -3.46 14.13
N ARG A 204 4.58 -3.36 15.43
CA ARG A 204 5.35 -2.51 16.35
C ARG A 204 6.81 -2.93 16.45
N VAL A 205 7.10 -4.24 16.50
CA VAL A 205 8.48 -4.75 16.46
C VAL A 205 9.15 -4.43 15.11
N CYS A 206 8.43 -4.56 14.00
CA CYS A 206 8.95 -4.20 12.67
C CYS A 206 9.37 -2.71 12.60
N GLU A 207 8.59 -1.81 13.21
CA GLU A 207 8.96 -0.38 13.29
C GLU A 207 10.22 -0.17 14.13
N LEU A 208 10.30 -0.81 15.30
CA LEU A 208 11.49 -0.71 16.15
C LEU A 208 12.73 -1.19 15.40
N TYR A 209 12.63 -2.33 14.72
CA TYR A 209 13.72 -2.90 13.95
C TYR A 209 14.17 -1.98 12.82
N THR A 210 13.27 -1.64 11.91
CA THR A 210 13.60 -0.85 10.71
C THR A 210 14.10 0.54 11.05
N LEU A 211 13.47 1.25 12.00
CA LEU A 211 13.95 2.57 12.42
C LEU A 211 15.32 2.49 13.12
N SER A 212 15.59 1.43 13.88
CA SER A 212 16.92 1.23 14.51
C SER A 212 18.01 0.88 13.50
N MET A 213 17.63 0.44 12.30
CA MET A 213 18.56 0.17 11.20
C MET A 213 18.92 1.44 10.40
N SER A 214 18.19 2.55 10.58
CA SER A 214 18.43 3.79 9.85
C SER A 214 19.76 4.43 10.23
N ASP A 215 20.50 4.93 9.23
CA ASP A 215 21.73 5.70 9.41
C ASP A 215 21.93 6.70 8.25
N GLU A 216 23.10 7.33 8.16
CA GLU A 216 23.43 8.32 7.12
C GLU A 216 23.48 7.76 5.68
N ASN A 217 23.50 6.44 5.50
CA ASN A 217 23.56 5.79 4.18
C ASN A 217 22.32 4.96 3.86
N PHE A 218 21.47 4.70 4.86
CA PHE A 218 20.24 3.94 4.75
C PHE A 218 19.13 4.68 5.49
N GLU A 219 18.34 5.48 4.74
CA GLU A 219 17.25 6.26 5.31
C GLU A 219 15.99 5.41 5.46
N VAL A 220 15.45 5.33 6.67
CA VAL A 220 14.24 4.55 6.95
C VAL A 220 13.10 5.43 7.41
N ALA A 221 11.91 5.19 6.85
CA ALA A 221 10.67 5.78 7.31
C ALA A 221 9.60 4.70 7.56
N CYS A 222 8.78 4.91 8.59
CA CYS A 222 7.59 4.10 8.86
C CYS A 222 6.35 4.99 8.78
N VAL A 223 5.36 4.60 7.97
CA VAL A 223 4.12 5.35 7.83
C VAL A 223 2.98 4.56 8.45
N ARG A 224 2.34 5.15 9.47
CA ARG A 224 1.12 4.59 10.08
C ARG A 224 -0.11 5.26 9.49
N PHE A 225 -1.08 4.46 9.09
CA PHE A 225 -2.43 4.92 8.79
C PHE A 225 -3.46 3.91 9.30
N GLY A 226 -4.72 4.34 9.34
CA GLY A 226 -5.84 3.51 9.77
C GLY A 226 -6.29 2.53 8.69
N ASN A 227 -7.55 2.11 8.77
CA ASN A 227 -8.12 1.22 7.77
C ASN A 227 -8.15 1.87 6.38
N VAL A 228 -7.98 1.04 5.35
CA VAL A 228 -8.21 1.42 3.94
C VAL A 228 -9.54 0.83 3.52
N LEU A 229 -10.38 1.65 2.89
CA LEU A 229 -11.71 1.24 2.44
C LEU A 229 -11.57 0.10 1.43
N GLY A 230 -12.34 -0.99 1.64
CA GLY A 230 -12.31 -2.17 0.76
C GLY A 230 -11.07 -3.07 0.88
N SER A 231 -10.23 -2.92 1.92
CA SER A 231 -9.00 -3.72 2.10
C SER A 231 -9.21 -5.03 2.85
#